data_AF-A0A9E1ZNF5-F1
#
_entry.id   AF-A0A9E1ZNF5-F1
#
_cell.length_a   1.000
_cell.length_b   1.000
_cell.length_c   1.000
_cell.angle_alpha   90.00
_cell.angle_beta   90.00
_cell.angle_gamma   90.00
#
_symmetry.space_group_name_H-M   'P 1'
#
loop_
_entity.id
_entity.type
_entity.pdbx_description
1 polymer ?
#
loop_
_entity_poly.entity_id
_entity_poly.type
_entity_poly.pdbx_seq_one_letter_code
_entity_poly.pdbx_strand_id
1 'polypeptide(L)'
;MPELKDFPFGNSSDSNRGDFKPWEQRPAPGAGGGGGQSFGRSQDEPPQLERFCQEMQLYDLQTVVNSQIDLAYYPMINRHTTAETDNEKRVTSNQEAWQLFLNEELYDTRRITLTHFHLFEWFPLTPGLFHTPSARQNRENAYKMRFKAQNGRSYFNPYGKADMLRGGIGAVRLRPRKVLEEPHFFMTASSNGVCHEGFPVLIPRRFYGRLKARLLRDGAVPVTLSGEMRYLFDDLPTFFEGHREIPQLYLHVDQIEDLPQPRAELKEYTVSAAISFVGKFDGQEGVYATYATFNPARRDSLHQAVRWLEEFYVEGQYEGVVVTDFDEIQPRFPNVLFGLPDLMAGELNQNKIKSFLQKYGMKENAGQPFYMIYKEINTQGGAYIEGNVNTGGGDFIGRDKVIPGGEE
;
A
#
# COMPACT_ATOMS: atom_id res chain seq x y z
N MET A 1 -4.24 -0.41 -50.40
CA MET A 1 -3.97 -0.26 -48.96
C MET A 1 -2.75 0.62 -48.80
N PRO A 2 -2.91 1.92 -48.54
CA PRO A 2 -1.80 2.85 -48.43
C PRO A 2 -1.48 3.21 -46.98
N GLU A 3 -0.18 3.15 -46.72
CA GLU A 3 0.67 4.03 -45.90
C GLU A 3 0.00 5.11 -45.05
N LEU A 4 0.22 5.04 -43.73
CA LEU A 4 0.12 6.18 -42.82
C LEU A 4 1.54 6.66 -42.47
N LYS A 5 1.89 7.83 -43.01
CA LYS A 5 2.98 8.69 -42.53
C LYS A 5 2.42 9.71 -41.53
N ASP A 6 3.37 10.32 -40.80
CA ASP A 6 3.31 11.62 -40.12
C ASP A 6 3.02 11.63 -38.61
N PHE A 7 4.10 11.70 -37.83
CA PHE A 7 4.20 12.63 -36.71
C PHE A 7 5.60 13.29 -36.70
N PRO A 8 5.71 14.61 -36.51
CA PRO A 8 6.97 15.32 -36.55
C PRO A 8 7.64 15.34 -35.17
N PHE A 9 8.93 15.01 -35.11
CA PHE A 9 9.79 15.40 -33.99
C PHE A 9 10.66 16.57 -34.44
N GLY A 10 10.34 17.75 -33.91
CA GLY A 10 11.20 18.92 -33.97
C GLY A 10 12.33 18.81 -32.97
N ASN A 11 13.55 19.05 -33.44
CA ASN A 11 14.75 19.25 -32.64
C ASN A 11 14.62 20.49 -31.76
N SER A 12 14.88 20.34 -30.46
CA SER A 12 15.40 21.44 -29.64
C SER A 12 16.49 20.90 -28.73
N SER A 13 17.72 21.28 -29.03
CA SER A 13 18.83 21.30 -28.10
C SER A 13 18.49 22.24 -26.95
N ASP A 14 18.41 21.73 -25.72
CA ASP A 14 18.72 22.55 -24.56
C ASP A 14 19.18 21.71 -23.38
N SER A 15 20.40 22.00 -22.97
CA SER A 15 21.06 21.50 -21.78
C SER A 15 20.41 22.12 -20.54
N ASN A 16 19.58 21.35 -19.85
CA ASN A 16 19.30 21.60 -18.43
C ASN A 16 19.12 20.25 -17.71
N ARG A 17 20.09 19.91 -16.86
CA ARG A 17 20.03 18.77 -15.94
C ARG A 17 18.90 19.05 -14.94
N GLY A 18 17.72 18.51 -15.19
CA GLY A 18 16.67 18.38 -14.19
C GLY A 18 16.88 17.12 -13.36
N ASP A 19 16.74 17.24 -12.04
CA ASP A 19 16.74 16.13 -11.09
C ASP A 19 15.79 15.01 -11.55
N PHE A 20 16.36 13.85 -11.81
CA PHE A 20 15.64 12.65 -12.22
C PHE A 20 15.06 11.96 -10.98
N LYS A 21 13.73 11.80 -10.91
CA LYS A 21 13.08 11.07 -9.82
C LYS A 21 13.31 9.55 -10.00
N PRO A 22 13.92 8.85 -9.02
CA PRO A 22 14.43 7.48 -9.20
C PRO A 22 13.40 6.39 -9.59
N TRP A 23 12.09 6.65 -9.48
CA TRP A 23 11.02 5.65 -9.66
C TRP A 23 10.26 5.72 -11.00
N GLU A 24 10.58 6.64 -11.91
CA GLU A 24 9.96 6.68 -13.25
C GLU A 24 10.45 5.50 -14.11
N GLN A 25 9.56 4.56 -14.47
CA GLN A 25 9.83 3.56 -15.52
C GLN A 25 9.56 4.18 -16.90
N ARG A 26 10.61 4.47 -17.68
CA ARG A 26 10.47 4.97 -19.06
C ARG A 26 10.54 3.84 -20.10
N PRO A 27 9.75 3.89 -21.19
CA PRO A 27 10.13 3.25 -22.46
C PRO A 27 11.28 4.04 -23.10
N ALA A 28 12.37 3.37 -23.49
CA ALA A 28 13.51 4.02 -24.14
C ALA A 28 13.32 4.11 -25.67
N PRO A 29 13.70 5.22 -26.31
CA PRO A 29 13.79 5.33 -27.77
C PRO A 29 15.05 4.66 -28.31
N GLY A 30 15.01 4.32 -29.60
CA GLY A 30 15.86 3.33 -30.27
C GLY A 30 17.36 3.64 -30.44
N ALA A 31 18.07 2.52 -30.62
CA ALA A 31 19.31 2.21 -31.33
C ALA A 31 20.35 3.30 -31.66
N GLY A 32 21.58 3.04 -31.21
CA GLY A 32 22.84 3.43 -31.86
C GLY A 32 23.94 2.47 -31.40
N GLY A 33 24.47 1.65 -32.32
CA GLY A 33 25.43 0.58 -32.03
C GLY A 33 26.89 1.03 -31.95
N GLY A 34 27.74 0.12 -31.49
CA GLY A 34 29.21 0.24 -31.54
C GLY A 34 29.86 -0.89 -30.76
N GLY A 35 30.46 -1.84 -31.49
CA GLY A 35 31.06 -3.06 -30.94
C GLY A 35 32.49 -2.91 -30.43
N GLY A 36 33.00 -3.99 -29.83
CA GLY A 36 34.41 -4.16 -29.47
C GLY A 36 34.63 -5.37 -28.56
N GLN A 37 35.19 -6.46 -29.12
CA GLN A 37 35.62 -7.68 -28.42
C GLN A 37 36.95 -7.47 -27.68
N SER A 38 37.21 -8.19 -26.57
CA SER A 38 38.25 -9.23 -26.48
C SER A 38 38.45 -9.75 -25.04
N PHE A 39 39.01 -10.96 -24.99
CA PHE A 39 39.14 -11.96 -23.94
C PHE A 39 40.20 -11.69 -22.86
N GLY A 40 40.00 -12.32 -21.70
CA GLY A 40 41.05 -12.68 -20.74
C GLY A 40 40.54 -13.70 -19.72
N ARG A 41 41.04 -14.95 -19.80
CA ARG A 41 40.77 -16.10 -18.91
C ARG A 41 41.86 -16.20 -17.85
N SER A 42 41.49 -16.49 -16.59
CA SER A 42 42.21 -17.34 -15.63
C SER A 42 41.24 -17.72 -14.51
N GLN A 43 40.69 -18.94 -14.51
CA GLN A 43 41.13 -20.11 -13.73
C GLN A 43 40.81 -20.03 -12.22
N ASP A 44 39.67 -20.65 -11.90
CA ASP A 44 39.41 -21.61 -10.82
C ASP A 44 39.81 -21.29 -9.36
N GLU A 45 38.82 -20.74 -8.64
CA GLU A 45 38.38 -21.25 -7.33
C GLU A 45 36.84 -21.36 -7.34
N PRO A 46 36.23 -22.52 -7.03
CA PRO A 46 34.83 -22.58 -6.58
C PRO A 46 34.77 -22.93 -5.08
N PRO A 47 33.68 -22.60 -4.36
CA PRO A 47 32.94 -21.34 -4.29
C PRO A 47 32.83 -20.85 -2.82
N GLN A 48 32.84 -19.54 -2.58
CA GLN A 48 32.37 -18.98 -1.28
C GLN A 48 30.99 -18.33 -1.43
N LEU A 49 30.07 -19.02 -2.10
CA LEU A 49 28.66 -18.63 -2.23
C LEU A 49 27.73 -19.36 -1.23
N GLU A 50 28.28 -20.16 -0.31
CA GLU A 50 27.50 -21.03 0.59
C GLU A 50 27.12 -20.38 1.95
N ARG A 51 27.14 -19.05 2.07
CA ARG A 51 26.63 -18.37 3.29
C ARG A 51 25.68 -17.20 3.06
N PHE A 52 25.05 -17.10 1.89
CA PHE A 52 24.03 -16.07 1.65
C PHE A 52 22.66 -16.61 1.17
N CYS A 53 22.48 -17.94 1.13
CA CYS A 53 21.27 -18.56 0.58
C CYS A 53 20.52 -19.48 1.56
N GLN A 54 20.78 -19.37 2.86
CA GLN A 54 20.01 -20.08 3.89
C GLN A 54 19.49 -19.07 4.91
N GLU A 55 18.23 -18.65 4.67
CA GLU A 55 17.28 -17.91 5.54
C GLU A 55 16.60 -16.74 4.82
N MET A 56 15.80 -17.03 3.79
CA MET A 56 14.71 -16.14 3.38
C MET A 56 13.44 -16.99 3.27
N GLN A 57 12.76 -17.13 4.40
CA GLN A 57 11.53 -17.90 4.55
C GLN A 57 10.34 -16.95 4.71
N LEU A 58 9.18 -17.21 4.09
CA LEU A 58 7.82 -16.76 4.50
C LEU A 58 7.52 -15.25 4.77
N TYR A 59 8.51 -14.35 4.84
CA TYR A 59 8.37 -12.99 5.36
C TYR A 59 7.74 -12.00 4.36
N ASP A 60 7.82 -12.23 3.05
CA ASP A 60 7.30 -11.28 2.03
C ASP A 60 5.77 -11.24 2.01
N LEU A 61 5.13 -12.42 2.04
CA LEU A 61 3.67 -12.53 2.16
C LEU A 61 3.21 -11.94 3.48
N GLN A 62 3.85 -12.34 4.58
CA GLN A 62 3.50 -11.87 5.90
C GLN A 62 3.58 -10.34 5.95
N THR A 63 4.58 -9.72 5.33
CA THR A 63 4.71 -8.26 5.26
C THR A 63 3.49 -7.62 4.58
N VAL A 64 3.16 -8.03 3.35
CA VAL A 64 2.05 -7.42 2.59
C VAL A 64 0.70 -7.75 3.21
N VAL A 65 0.44 -9.02 3.54
CA VAL A 65 -0.83 -9.45 4.13
C VAL A 65 -1.04 -8.78 5.46
N ASN A 66 -0.07 -8.77 6.36
CA ASN A 66 -0.26 -8.12 7.64
C ASN A 66 -0.32 -6.59 7.49
N SER A 67 0.41 -5.95 6.54
CA SER A 67 0.19 -4.52 6.25
C SER A 67 -1.25 -4.28 5.79
N GLN A 68 -1.83 -5.18 5.00
CA GLN A 68 -3.25 -5.10 4.60
C GLN A 68 -4.21 -5.40 5.76
N ILE A 69 -3.85 -6.31 6.67
CA ILE A 69 -4.63 -6.60 7.89
C ILE A 69 -4.58 -5.40 8.84
N ASP A 70 -3.44 -4.72 8.97
CA ASP A 70 -3.33 -3.50 9.78
C ASP A 70 -4.33 -2.43 9.30
N LEU A 71 -4.62 -2.39 8.00
CA LEU A 71 -5.64 -1.49 7.45
C LEU A 71 -7.05 -1.80 7.98
N ALA A 72 -7.36 -3.05 8.34
CA ALA A 72 -8.65 -3.44 8.91
C ALA A 72 -8.91 -2.74 10.25
N TYR A 73 -7.86 -2.26 10.92
CA TYR A 73 -7.92 -1.58 12.21
C TYR A 73 -7.99 -0.05 12.16
N TYR A 74 -7.89 0.54 10.97
CA TYR A 74 -8.18 1.95 10.76
C TYR A 74 -9.59 2.47 11.19
N PRO A 75 -10.65 1.65 11.44
CA PRO A 75 -12.01 2.20 11.56
C PRO A 75 -12.66 2.32 12.95
N MET A 76 -11.96 2.28 14.09
CA MET A 76 -12.67 2.12 15.40
C MET A 76 -12.72 3.33 16.33
N ILE A 77 -12.82 4.55 15.81
CA ILE A 77 -12.83 5.75 16.67
C ILE A 77 -14.26 6.19 16.97
N ASN A 78 -14.70 5.87 18.21
CA ASN A 78 -16.04 6.20 18.71
C ASN A 78 -16.19 7.64 19.18
N ARG A 79 -15.11 8.42 19.38
CA ARG A 79 -15.18 9.82 19.82
C ARG A 79 -13.99 10.63 19.33
N HIS A 80 -14.28 11.78 18.74
CA HIS A 80 -13.32 12.85 18.53
C HIS A 80 -13.64 13.98 19.50
N THR A 81 -12.71 14.29 20.41
CA THR A 81 -12.74 15.53 21.18
C THR A 81 -11.64 16.43 20.65
N THR A 82 -12.03 17.54 20.03
CA THR A 82 -11.12 18.58 19.56
C THR A 82 -10.57 19.31 20.77
N ALA A 83 -9.24 19.30 20.94
CA ALA A 83 -8.61 20.10 21.97
C ALA A 83 -8.31 21.48 21.36
N GLU A 84 -8.78 22.56 21.97
CA GLU A 84 -8.36 23.90 21.60
C GLU A 84 -6.89 24.08 22.00
N THR A 85 -5.97 23.79 21.07
CA THR A 85 -4.54 24.06 21.27
C THR A 85 -4.04 25.09 20.28
N ASP A 86 -3.28 26.06 20.78
CA ASP A 86 -2.74 27.21 20.03
C ASP A 86 -1.50 26.87 19.18
N ASN A 87 -1.32 25.60 18.83
CA ASN A 87 -0.10 25.10 18.19
C ASN A 87 -0.42 24.52 16.81
N GLU A 88 -0.87 25.40 15.91
CA GLU A 88 -1.01 25.07 14.50
C GLU A 88 0.37 24.99 13.82
N LYS A 89 0.66 23.87 13.15
CA LYS A 89 1.81 23.74 12.25
C LYS A 89 1.33 23.86 10.81
N ARG A 90 2.08 24.57 9.96
CA ARG A 90 1.84 24.64 8.52
C ARG A 90 3.00 23.97 7.81
N VAL A 91 2.71 23.11 6.85
CA VAL A 91 3.72 22.43 6.03
C VAL A 91 3.37 22.51 4.56
N THR A 92 4.40 22.46 3.72
CA THR A 92 4.29 22.57 2.27
C THR A 92 4.85 21.36 1.54
N SER A 93 5.41 20.38 2.25
CA SER A 93 5.96 19.17 1.63
C SER A 93 5.72 17.90 2.44
N ASN A 94 5.68 16.74 1.77
CA ASN A 94 5.64 15.42 2.41
C ASN A 94 6.81 15.26 3.39
N GLN A 95 8.02 15.64 2.95
CA GLN A 95 9.23 15.55 3.78
C GLN A 95 9.09 16.37 5.06
N GLU A 96 8.62 17.62 4.98
CA GLU A 96 8.41 18.47 6.14
C GLU A 96 7.37 17.86 7.10
N ALA A 97 6.23 17.40 6.58
CA ALA A 97 5.19 16.74 7.38
C ALA A 97 5.74 15.51 8.14
N TRP A 98 6.45 14.64 7.43
CA TRP A 98 7.02 13.43 8.01
C TRP A 98 8.20 13.72 8.95
N GLN A 99 9.00 14.75 8.70
CA GLN A 99 10.06 15.16 9.63
C GLN A 99 9.50 15.69 10.94
N LEU A 100 8.47 16.54 10.90
CA LEU A 100 7.80 16.97 12.14
C LEU A 100 7.23 15.78 12.92
N PHE A 101 6.70 14.78 12.22
CA PHE A 101 6.21 13.55 12.83
C PHE A 101 7.34 12.70 13.44
N LEU A 102 8.42 12.44 12.68
CA LEU A 102 9.55 11.61 13.13
C LEU A 102 10.33 12.27 14.29
N ASN A 103 10.29 13.60 14.38
CA ASN A 103 10.85 14.37 15.49
C ASN A 103 9.88 14.55 16.66
N GLU A 104 8.73 13.85 16.65
CA GLU A 104 7.70 13.91 17.70
C GLU A 104 7.08 15.32 17.92
N GLU A 105 7.18 16.21 16.92
CA GLU A 105 6.52 17.52 16.94
C GLU A 105 5.05 17.46 16.53
N LEU A 106 4.64 16.38 15.84
CA LEU A 106 3.24 16.05 15.56
C LEU A 106 2.83 14.85 16.41
N TYR A 107 1.90 15.09 17.32
CA TYR A 107 1.27 14.08 18.17
C TYR A 107 -0.25 14.31 18.19
N ASP A 108 -1.00 13.40 18.81
CA ASP A 108 -2.46 13.50 18.88
C ASP A 108 -2.94 14.88 19.34
N THR A 109 -4.05 15.35 18.77
CA THR A 109 -4.67 16.67 19.01
C THR A 109 -3.92 17.88 18.44
N ARG A 110 -2.71 17.72 17.89
CA ARG A 110 -2.04 18.82 17.18
C ARG A 110 -2.78 19.17 15.90
N ARG A 111 -2.98 20.47 15.67
CA ARG A 111 -3.51 20.97 14.41
C ARG A 111 -2.39 21.12 13.38
N ILE A 112 -2.60 20.58 12.20
CA ILE A 112 -1.69 20.76 11.07
C ILE A 112 -2.47 21.19 9.83
N THR A 113 -1.85 22.06 9.04
CA THR A 113 -2.33 22.51 7.74
C THR A 113 -1.34 22.10 6.65
N LEU A 114 -1.79 21.25 5.73
CA LEU A 114 -1.06 20.82 4.55
C LEU A 114 -1.38 21.76 3.39
N THR A 115 -0.44 22.63 3.02
CA THR A 115 -0.66 23.70 2.04
C THR A 115 -0.34 23.24 0.62
N HIS A 116 -1.32 23.36 -0.29
CA HIS A 116 -1.19 23.02 -1.72
C HIS A 116 -0.77 21.57 -1.97
N PHE A 117 -1.33 20.63 -1.21
CA PHE A 117 -1.15 19.18 -1.42
C PHE A 117 -2.12 18.67 -2.49
N HIS A 118 -1.96 17.42 -2.94
CA HIS A 118 -2.84 16.77 -3.90
C HIS A 118 -3.50 15.58 -3.22
N LEU A 119 -4.83 15.59 -3.16
CA LEU A 119 -5.63 14.57 -2.50
C LEU A 119 -5.90 13.41 -3.47
N PHE A 120 -5.56 12.19 -3.06
CA PHE A 120 -5.77 10.93 -3.78
C PHE A 120 -6.86 10.10 -3.11
N GLU A 121 -7.71 9.43 -3.89
CA GLU A 121 -8.65 8.41 -3.37
C GLU A 121 -7.94 7.13 -2.88
N TRP A 122 -6.62 7.07 -3.04
CA TRP A 122 -5.77 5.96 -2.63
C TRP A 122 -5.13 6.24 -1.29
N PHE A 123 -4.89 5.20 -0.52
CA PHE A 123 -4.28 5.21 0.81
C PHE A 123 -2.90 4.53 0.76
N PRO A 124 -1.86 5.02 1.46
CA PRO A 124 -0.56 4.38 1.42
C PRO A 124 -0.64 3.01 2.10
N LEU A 125 -0.02 1.98 1.51
CA LEU A 125 -0.04 0.64 2.10
C LEU A 125 0.65 0.62 3.47
N THR A 126 1.75 1.36 3.60
CA THR A 126 2.50 1.49 4.85
C THR A 126 2.88 2.97 5.04
N PRO A 127 1.96 3.79 5.57
CA PRO A 127 2.17 5.24 5.70
C PRO A 127 3.46 5.56 6.45
N GLY A 128 4.23 6.53 5.94
CA GLY A 128 5.47 7.00 6.56
C GLY A 128 6.70 6.15 6.25
N LEU A 129 6.55 4.87 5.91
CA LEU A 129 7.68 3.94 5.73
C LEU A 129 8.69 4.45 4.73
N PHE A 130 8.21 5.06 3.64
CA PHE A 130 9.05 5.65 2.60
C PHE A 130 10.12 6.62 3.13
N HIS A 131 9.83 7.35 4.22
CA HIS A 131 10.66 8.41 4.78
C HIS A 131 11.69 7.91 5.81
N THR A 132 11.71 6.62 6.11
CA THR A 132 12.68 6.03 7.04
C THR A 132 14.03 5.73 6.36
N PRO A 133 15.15 5.75 7.12
CA PRO A 133 16.45 5.33 6.60
C PRO A 133 16.48 3.87 6.15
N SER A 134 15.82 2.98 6.89
CA SER A 134 15.71 1.54 6.59
C SER A 134 15.03 1.31 5.24
N ALA A 135 13.90 1.97 4.99
CA ALA A 135 13.21 1.90 3.71
C ALA A 135 14.03 2.46 2.55
N ARG A 136 14.80 3.54 2.78
CA ARG A 136 15.72 4.07 1.76
C ARG A 136 16.74 3.01 1.35
N GLN A 137 17.35 2.32 2.31
CA GLN A 137 18.30 1.25 2.05
C GLN A 137 17.67 0.08 1.28
N ASN A 138 16.42 -0.28 1.60
CA ASN A 138 15.67 -1.31 0.87
C ASN A 138 15.45 -0.90 -0.60
N ARG A 139 15.03 0.36 -0.86
CA ARG A 139 14.89 0.85 -2.24
C ARG A 139 16.22 0.81 -2.99
N GLU A 140 17.33 1.19 -2.36
CA GLU A 140 18.68 1.12 -2.96
C GLU A 140 19.11 -0.31 -3.28
N ASN A 141 18.80 -1.27 -2.40
CA ASN A 141 19.08 -2.69 -2.62
C ASN A 141 18.24 -3.26 -3.77
N ALA A 142 16.96 -2.88 -3.88
CA ALA A 142 16.10 -3.31 -4.97
C ALA A 142 16.69 -2.97 -6.35
N TYR A 143 17.38 -1.83 -6.52
CA TYR A 143 18.02 -1.48 -7.80
C TYR A 143 19.09 -2.47 -8.26
N LYS A 144 19.75 -3.16 -7.34
CA LYS A 144 20.72 -4.22 -7.66
C LYS A 144 20.03 -5.45 -8.26
N MET A 145 18.72 -5.60 -8.04
CA MET A 145 17.89 -6.73 -8.48
C MET A 145 17.00 -6.37 -9.68
N ARG A 146 17.23 -5.22 -10.30
CA ARG A 146 16.57 -4.79 -11.53
C ARG A 146 17.25 -5.45 -12.73
N PHE A 147 16.46 -6.05 -13.61
CA PHE A 147 16.97 -6.58 -14.86
C PHE A 147 16.15 -6.09 -16.06
N LYS A 148 16.71 -6.27 -17.25
CA LYS A 148 16.08 -5.88 -18.52
C LYS A 148 15.62 -7.16 -19.22
N ALA A 149 14.31 -7.28 -19.44
CA ALA A 149 13.75 -8.36 -20.23
C ALA A 149 14.10 -8.21 -21.70
N GLN A 150 13.96 -9.30 -22.45
CA GLN A 150 14.29 -9.38 -23.89
C GLN A 150 13.52 -8.35 -24.74
N ASN A 151 12.30 -7.98 -24.31
CA ASN A 151 11.48 -6.94 -24.95
C ASN A 151 11.94 -5.50 -24.63
N GLY A 152 13.08 -5.33 -23.96
CA GLY A 152 13.65 -4.04 -23.61
C GLY A 152 13.06 -3.38 -22.35
N ARG A 153 11.99 -3.94 -21.77
CA ARG A 153 11.40 -3.44 -20.52
C ARG A 153 12.29 -3.80 -19.34
N SER A 154 12.34 -2.94 -18.33
CA SER A 154 13.04 -3.23 -17.08
C SER A 154 12.05 -3.36 -15.94
N TYR A 155 12.23 -4.38 -15.10
CA TYR A 155 11.47 -4.57 -13.88
C TYR A 155 12.33 -5.28 -12.84
N PHE A 156 11.89 -5.23 -11.58
CA PHE A 156 12.54 -5.90 -10.47
C PHE A 156 12.12 -7.38 -10.45
N ASN A 157 13.06 -8.26 -10.15
CA ASN A 157 12.72 -9.64 -9.77
C ASN A 157 11.90 -9.66 -8.45
N PRO A 158 11.38 -10.81 -8.01
CA PRO A 158 10.51 -10.86 -6.84
C PRO A 158 11.16 -10.32 -5.57
N TYR A 159 12.45 -10.58 -5.35
CA TYR A 159 13.18 -10.01 -4.20
C TYR A 159 13.30 -8.48 -4.29
N GLY A 160 13.62 -7.94 -5.47
CA GLY A 160 13.69 -6.50 -5.67
C GLY A 160 12.32 -5.83 -5.54
N LYS A 161 11.23 -6.52 -5.94
CA LYS A 161 9.87 -6.05 -5.69
C LYS A 161 9.54 -6.01 -4.20
N ALA A 162 9.88 -7.06 -3.46
CA ALA A 162 9.70 -7.12 -2.02
C ALA A 162 10.48 -5.97 -1.32
N ASP A 163 11.72 -5.72 -1.73
CA ASP A 163 12.53 -4.61 -1.21
C ASP A 163 11.94 -3.24 -1.53
N MET A 164 11.35 -3.04 -2.71
CA MET A 164 10.62 -1.81 -3.01
C MET A 164 9.39 -1.62 -2.10
N LEU A 165 8.66 -2.69 -1.81
CA LEU A 165 7.51 -2.65 -0.89
C LEU A 165 7.95 -2.34 0.55
N ARG A 166 8.99 -3.02 1.04
CA ARG A 166 9.67 -2.66 2.31
C ARG A 166 10.27 -1.25 2.29
N GLY A 167 10.49 -0.72 1.10
CA GLY A 167 10.83 0.67 0.83
C GLY A 167 9.65 1.64 1.00
N GLY A 168 8.49 1.19 1.45
CA GLY A 168 7.29 2.03 1.60
C GLY A 168 6.56 2.31 0.28
N ILE A 169 6.85 1.56 -0.79
CA ILE A 169 6.11 1.68 -2.05
C ILE A 169 4.87 0.81 -1.97
N GLY A 170 3.70 1.41 -2.11
CA GLY A 170 2.45 0.67 -2.13
C GLY A 170 1.29 1.54 -1.74
N ALA A 171 0.14 1.28 -2.34
CA ALA A 171 -1.12 1.94 -2.07
C ALA A 171 -2.27 0.98 -2.29
N VAL A 172 -3.34 1.23 -1.55
CA VAL A 172 -4.60 0.49 -1.58
C VAL A 172 -5.76 1.47 -1.72
N ARG A 173 -6.93 0.97 -2.09
CA ARG A 173 -8.17 1.76 -2.08
C ARG A 173 -9.14 1.16 -1.07
N LEU A 174 -9.54 1.96 -0.09
CA LEU A 174 -10.37 1.53 1.02
C LEU A 174 -11.81 1.98 0.83
N ARG A 175 -12.78 1.20 1.33
CA ARG A 175 -14.17 1.66 1.43
C ARG A 175 -14.27 2.70 2.55
N PRO A 176 -15.28 3.59 2.50
CA PRO A 176 -15.51 4.51 3.60
C PRO A 176 -15.83 3.78 4.91
N ARG A 177 -15.49 4.42 6.02
CA ARG A 177 -15.73 3.95 7.38
C ARG A 177 -16.68 4.92 8.08
N LYS A 178 -17.56 4.41 8.95
CA LYS A 178 -18.45 5.28 9.72
C LYS A 178 -17.71 5.81 10.95
N VAL A 179 -17.75 7.12 11.15
CA VAL A 179 -17.29 7.80 12.37
C VAL A 179 -18.42 8.72 12.80
N LEU A 180 -18.96 8.50 14.01
CA LEU A 180 -20.15 9.22 14.51
C LEU A 180 -21.30 9.24 13.48
N GLU A 181 -21.60 8.08 12.88
CA GLU A 181 -22.58 7.88 11.80
C GLU A 181 -22.30 8.58 10.44
N GLU A 182 -21.25 9.39 10.34
CA GLU A 182 -20.84 9.99 9.07
C GLU A 182 -19.81 9.10 8.35
N PRO A 183 -20.00 8.79 7.06
CA PRO A 183 -18.97 8.13 6.27
C PRO A 183 -17.72 9.02 6.12
N HIS A 184 -16.56 8.45 6.40
CA HIS A 184 -15.25 9.06 6.25
C HIS A 184 -14.39 8.19 5.31
N PHE A 185 -13.54 8.85 4.53
CA PHE A 185 -12.72 8.23 3.49
C PHE A 185 -11.25 8.32 3.90
N PHE A 186 -10.59 7.17 4.02
CA PHE A 186 -9.13 7.10 4.14
C PHE A 186 -8.49 7.37 2.79
N MET A 187 -7.69 8.43 2.74
CA MET A 187 -7.12 9.00 1.52
C MET A 187 -5.68 9.42 1.79
N THR A 188 -4.98 9.88 0.75
CA THR A 188 -3.62 10.42 0.88
C THR A 188 -3.58 11.86 0.39
N ALA A 189 -2.95 12.75 1.16
CA ALA A 189 -2.53 14.06 0.67
C ALA A 189 -1.04 14.01 0.32
N SER A 190 -0.66 14.37 -0.90
CA SER A 190 0.75 14.36 -1.33
C SER A 190 1.18 15.68 -1.97
N SER A 191 2.31 16.24 -1.51
CA SER A 191 2.87 17.47 -2.06
C SER A 191 3.56 17.27 -3.42
N ASN A 192 3.96 16.03 -3.75
CA ASN A 192 4.81 15.73 -4.89
C ASN A 192 4.16 14.84 -5.96
N GLY A 193 2.85 14.59 -5.83
CA GLY A 193 2.07 13.78 -6.77
C GLY A 193 2.23 12.27 -6.61
N VAL A 194 2.94 11.79 -5.58
CA VAL A 194 3.14 10.36 -5.33
C VAL A 194 2.34 9.93 -4.10
N CYS A 195 1.41 8.99 -4.28
CA CYS A 195 0.49 8.56 -3.23
C CYS A 195 1.20 7.90 -2.05
N HIS A 196 2.12 6.97 -2.29
CA HIS A 196 2.77 6.21 -1.21
C HIS A 196 3.81 7.03 -0.41
N GLU A 197 4.17 8.22 -0.90
CA GLU A 197 5.03 9.18 -0.18
C GLU A 197 4.23 10.20 0.63
N GLY A 198 2.91 10.29 0.39
CA GLY A 198 2.06 11.30 0.98
C GLY A 198 1.73 11.04 2.44
N PHE A 199 0.88 11.90 2.98
CA PHE A 199 0.41 11.87 4.35
C PHE A 199 -1.02 11.28 4.42
N PRO A 200 -1.29 10.32 5.33
CA PRO A 200 -2.61 9.72 5.49
C PRO A 200 -3.61 10.75 6.04
N VAL A 201 -4.76 10.87 5.38
CA VAL A 201 -5.84 11.77 5.77
C VAL A 201 -7.18 11.05 5.84
N LEU A 202 -8.03 11.47 6.78
CA LEU A 202 -9.39 10.99 6.93
C LEU A 202 -10.36 12.11 6.54
N ILE A 203 -11.08 11.92 5.44
CA ILE A 203 -11.95 12.94 4.82
C ILE A 203 -13.42 12.63 5.09
N PRO A 204 -14.14 13.48 5.84
CA PRO A 204 -15.60 13.41 5.98
C PRO A 204 -16.35 13.45 4.64
N ARG A 205 -17.49 12.74 4.54
CA ARG A 205 -18.34 12.70 3.34
C ARG A 205 -18.71 14.08 2.82
N ARG A 206 -18.97 15.04 3.72
CA ARG A 206 -19.31 16.44 3.36
C ARG A 206 -18.25 17.11 2.48
N PHE A 207 -16.98 16.74 2.64
CA PHE A 207 -15.88 17.24 1.82
C PHE A 207 -15.68 16.36 0.58
N TYR A 208 -15.62 15.04 0.76
CA TYR A 208 -15.41 14.10 -0.35
C TYR A 208 -16.45 14.28 -1.47
N GLY A 209 -17.73 14.48 -1.12
CA GLY A 209 -18.81 14.66 -2.10
C GLY A 209 -18.56 15.81 -3.09
N ARG A 210 -17.91 16.89 -2.65
CA ARG A 210 -17.56 18.05 -3.49
C ARG A 210 -16.39 17.77 -4.42
N LEU A 211 -15.47 16.90 -4.01
CA LEU A 211 -14.22 16.61 -4.72
C LEU A 211 -14.32 15.40 -5.65
N LYS A 212 -15.29 14.51 -5.43
CA LYS A 212 -15.42 13.22 -6.13
C LYS A 212 -15.35 13.32 -7.65
N ALA A 213 -16.06 14.27 -8.26
CA ALA A 213 -16.07 14.42 -9.71
C ALA A 213 -14.68 14.76 -10.28
N ARG A 214 -13.91 15.59 -9.56
CA ARG A 214 -12.54 15.93 -9.93
C ARG A 214 -11.59 14.76 -9.65
N LEU A 215 -11.72 14.06 -8.52
CA LEU A 215 -10.93 12.85 -8.23
C LEU A 215 -11.06 11.81 -9.36
N LEU A 216 -12.28 11.55 -9.84
CA LEU A 216 -12.52 10.59 -10.92
C LEU A 216 -11.99 11.04 -12.28
N ARG A 217 -11.96 12.36 -12.54
CA ARG A 217 -11.55 12.93 -13.83
C ARG A 217 -10.05 13.17 -13.90
N ASP A 218 -9.49 13.74 -12.84
CA ASP A 218 -8.14 14.28 -12.76
C ASP A 218 -7.19 13.36 -11.99
N GLY A 219 -7.71 12.30 -11.33
CA GLY A 219 -6.94 11.32 -10.56
C GLY A 219 -6.53 11.79 -9.15
N ALA A 220 -6.31 13.10 -8.98
CA ALA A 220 -6.07 13.76 -7.71
C ALA A 220 -6.58 15.21 -7.75
N VAL A 221 -6.85 15.80 -6.59
CA VAL A 221 -7.35 17.19 -6.48
C VAL A 221 -6.39 18.04 -5.67
N PRO A 222 -5.90 19.18 -6.21
CA PRO A 222 -5.07 20.11 -5.44
C PRO A 222 -5.91 20.78 -4.36
N VAL A 223 -5.42 20.76 -3.12
CA VAL A 223 -6.13 21.24 -1.94
C VAL A 223 -5.17 21.87 -0.94
N THR A 224 -5.69 22.80 -0.14
CA THR A 224 -5.14 23.06 1.20
C THR A 224 -6.08 22.40 2.19
N LEU A 225 -5.56 21.60 3.11
CA LEU A 225 -6.37 20.93 4.12
C LEU A 225 -5.80 21.14 5.50
N SER A 226 -6.70 21.21 6.47
CA SER A 226 -6.35 21.37 7.88
C SER A 226 -7.20 20.44 8.72
N GLY A 227 -6.65 20.04 9.86
CA GLY A 227 -7.33 19.15 10.76
C GLY A 227 -6.47 18.82 11.97
N GLU A 228 -6.94 17.86 12.74
CA GLU A 228 -6.25 17.38 13.93
C GLU A 228 -5.58 16.03 13.68
N MET A 229 -4.36 15.88 14.18
CA MET A 229 -3.65 14.62 14.21
C MET A 229 -4.34 13.65 15.17
N ARG A 230 -4.44 12.38 14.77
CA ARG A 230 -5.08 11.30 15.53
C ARG A 230 -4.29 10.00 15.41
N TYR A 231 -3.96 9.38 16.54
CA TYR A 231 -3.43 8.02 16.53
C TYR A 231 -4.54 7.04 16.12
N LEU A 232 -4.14 5.97 15.44
CA LEU A 232 -4.86 4.72 15.49
C LEU A 232 -4.62 4.10 16.86
N PHE A 233 -5.67 3.52 17.46
CA PHE A 233 -5.66 3.02 18.83
C PHE A 233 -4.42 2.17 19.16
N ASP A 234 -3.83 2.38 20.35
CA ASP A 234 -2.65 1.62 20.81
C ASP A 234 -2.94 0.13 21.06
N ASP A 235 -4.20 -0.19 21.40
CA ASP A 235 -4.70 -1.55 21.66
C ASP A 235 -5.09 -2.30 20.38
N LEU A 236 -4.76 -1.74 19.20
CA LEU A 236 -4.94 -2.49 17.98
C LEU A 236 -4.04 -3.72 18.05
N PRO A 237 -4.58 -4.93 17.86
CA PRO A 237 -3.80 -6.14 17.67
C PRO A 237 -3.13 -6.03 16.30
N THR A 238 -2.10 -5.20 16.24
CA THR A 238 -1.18 -5.17 15.12
C THR A 238 -0.52 -6.53 15.14
N PHE A 239 -0.68 -7.31 14.07
CA PHE A 239 0.04 -8.59 13.93
C PHE A 239 1.57 -8.38 13.91
N PHE A 240 2.01 -7.13 13.99
CA PHE A 240 3.39 -6.68 14.09
C PHE A 240 3.63 -5.79 15.33
N GLU A 241 3.82 -6.43 16.48
CA GLU A 241 4.49 -5.77 17.60
C GLU A 241 5.95 -5.37 17.26
N GLY A 242 6.53 -5.88 16.15
CA GLY A 242 7.95 -5.75 15.85
C GLY A 242 8.40 -4.56 15.01
N HIS A 243 7.52 -3.80 14.35
CA HIS A 243 7.92 -2.78 13.35
C HIS A 243 7.30 -1.39 13.59
N ARG A 244 7.17 -0.98 14.85
CA ARG A 244 6.71 0.37 15.24
C ARG A 244 7.80 1.45 15.01
N GLU A 245 8.56 1.39 13.91
CA GLU A 245 9.42 2.53 13.52
C GLU A 245 8.56 3.78 13.22
N ILE A 246 7.28 3.58 12.89
CA ILE A 246 6.34 4.66 12.55
C ILE A 246 5.03 4.48 13.31
N PRO A 247 4.70 5.39 14.24
CA PRO A 247 3.37 5.47 14.80
C PRO A 247 2.28 5.60 13.72
N GLN A 248 1.17 4.87 13.90
CA GLN A 248 0.07 4.95 12.95
C GLN A 248 -0.80 6.19 13.26
N LEU A 249 -0.41 7.34 12.71
CA LEU A 249 -1.19 8.58 12.79
C LEU A 249 -1.90 8.86 11.45
N TYR A 250 -3.00 9.61 11.52
CA TYR A 250 -3.63 10.21 10.36
C TYR A 250 -4.16 11.61 10.72
N LEU A 251 -4.40 12.42 9.69
CA LEU A 251 -5.00 13.74 9.84
C LEU A 251 -6.52 13.67 9.67
N HIS A 252 -7.28 13.93 10.72
CA HIS A 252 -8.73 14.05 10.63
C HIS A 252 -9.10 15.45 10.13
N VAL A 253 -9.55 15.53 8.88
CA VAL A 253 -9.74 16.81 8.20
C VAL A 253 -11.05 17.46 8.59
N ASP A 254 -10.98 18.70 9.09
CA ASP A 254 -12.13 19.53 9.44
C ASP A 254 -12.26 20.78 8.54
N GLN A 255 -11.22 21.10 7.75
CA GLN A 255 -11.21 22.21 6.79
C GLN A 255 -10.53 21.78 5.50
N ILE A 256 -11.12 22.16 4.37
CA ILE A 256 -10.55 21.91 3.05
C ILE A 256 -10.86 23.07 2.12
N GLU A 257 -9.83 23.51 1.41
CA GLU A 257 -9.90 24.48 0.32
C GLU A 257 -9.58 23.73 -0.98
N ASP A 258 -10.53 23.76 -1.93
CA ASP A 258 -10.32 23.23 -3.27
C ASP A 258 -9.56 24.25 -4.12
N LEU A 259 -8.40 23.87 -4.65
CA LEU A 259 -7.56 24.76 -5.44
C LEU A 259 -7.83 24.57 -6.94
N PRO A 260 -7.77 25.65 -7.74
CA PRO A 260 -8.12 25.58 -9.15
C PRO A 260 -7.06 24.84 -9.99
N GLN A 261 -5.79 24.90 -9.59
CA GLN A 261 -4.67 24.39 -10.36
C GLN A 261 -3.69 23.59 -9.48
N PRO A 262 -3.09 22.51 -10.02
CA PRO A 262 -2.02 21.80 -9.35
C PRO A 262 -0.76 22.68 -9.26
N ARG A 263 0.20 22.20 -8.48
CA ARG A 263 1.55 22.78 -8.45
C ARG A 263 2.20 22.72 -9.84
N ALA A 264 2.90 23.78 -10.22
CA ALA A 264 3.49 23.91 -11.57
C ALA A 264 4.55 22.84 -11.86
N GLU A 265 5.24 22.36 -10.82
CA GLU A 265 6.25 21.32 -10.89
C GLU A 265 5.69 19.90 -11.07
N LEU A 266 4.37 19.71 -10.92
CA LEU A 266 3.75 18.39 -11.04
C LEU A 266 3.33 18.09 -12.47
N LYS A 267 3.96 17.07 -13.04
CA LYS A 267 3.70 16.59 -14.40
C LYS A 267 2.73 15.43 -14.44
N GLU A 268 2.74 14.61 -13.39
CA GLU A 268 1.92 13.41 -13.31
C GLU A 268 1.64 13.01 -11.88
N TYR A 269 0.65 12.13 -11.73
CA TYR A 269 0.28 11.50 -10.48
C TYR A 269 0.67 10.04 -10.51
N THR A 270 1.05 9.51 -9.35
CA THR A 270 1.63 8.18 -9.22
C THR A 270 0.95 7.42 -8.08
N VAL A 271 0.37 6.27 -8.42
CA VAL A 271 -0.15 5.29 -7.46
C VAL A 271 0.51 3.95 -7.75
N SER A 272 0.97 3.25 -6.71
CA SER A 272 1.62 1.93 -6.84
C SER A 272 0.75 0.88 -6.17
N ALA A 273 0.02 0.10 -6.95
CA ALA A 273 -0.83 -0.98 -6.44
C ALA A 273 0.01 -2.24 -6.17
N ALA A 274 -0.09 -2.80 -4.97
CA ALA A 274 0.69 -3.95 -4.53
C ALA A 274 -0.19 -5.20 -4.38
N ILE A 275 0.35 -6.36 -4.74
CA ILE A 275 -0.29 -7.67 -4.56
C ILE A 275 0.74 -8.69 -4.05
N SER A 276 0.23 -9.76 -3.47
CA SER A 276 0.96 -11.00 -3.22
C SER A 276 0.53 -12.07 -4.22
N PHE A 277 1.43 -13.00 -4.53
CA PHE A 277 1.17 -14.13 -5.41
C PHE A 277 1.97 -15.36 -4.98
N VAL A 278 1.46 -16.56 -5.26
CA VAL A 278 2.27 -17.78 -5.21
C VAL A 278 2.82 -18.04 -6.60
N GLY A 279 4.09 -18.39 -6.70
CA GLY A 279 4.74 -18.69 -7.98
C GLY A 279 6.08 -19.35 -7.78
N LYS A 280 6.90 -19.36 -8.83
CA LYS A 280 8.24 -19.95 -8.83
C LYS A 280 9.29 -18.92 -9.19
N PHE A 281 10.31 -18.79 -8.35
CA PHE A 281 11.46 -17.93 -8.62
C PHE A 281 12.75 -18.56 -8.11
N ASP A 282 13.81 -18.49 -8.91
CA ASP A 282 15.13 -19.06 -8.59
C ASP A 282 15.09 -20.53 -8.15
N GLY A 283 14.28 -21.33 -8.85
CA GLY A 283 14.08 -22.75 -8.58
C GLY A 283 13.23 -23.05 -7.34
N GLN A 284 12.77 -22.04 -6.61
CA GLN A 284 11.95 -22.18 -5.41
C GLN A 284 10.49 -21.84 -5.71
N GLU A 285 9.59 -22.70 -5.28
CA GLU A 285 8.16 -22.35 -5.17
C GLU A 285 7.93 -21.64 -3.85
N GLY A 286 7.16 -20.57 -3.88
CA GLY A 286 6.97 -19.74 -2.70
C GLY A 286 5.91 -18.67 -2.89
N VAL A 287 5.75 -17.86 -1.86
CA VAL A 287 4.89 -16.70 -1.89
C VAL A 287 5.74 -15.46 -2.00
N TYR A 288 5.39 -14.60 -2.95
CA TYR A 288 6.11 -13.40 -3.28
C TYR A 288 5.16 -12.21 -3.31
N ALA A 289 5.73 -11.01 -3.40
CA ALA A 289 4.98 -9.78 -3.55
C ALA A 289 5.49 -8.97 -4.75
N THR A 290 4.59 -8.22 -5.35
CA THR A 290 4.89 -7.33 -6.47
C THR A 290 4.00 -6.11 -6.44
N TYR A 291 4.33 -5.13 -7.29
CA TYR A 291 3.52 -3.93 -7.46
C TYR A 291 3.61 -3.42 -8.89
N ALA A 292 2.59 -2.66 -9.30
CA ALA A 292 2.58 -1.93 -10.55
C ALA A 292 2.17 -0.48 -10.29
N THR A 293 2.80 0.42 -11.03
CA THR A 293 2.55 1.85 -10.92
C THR A 293 1.66 2.31 -12.05
N PHE A 294 0.68 3.15 -11.75
CA PHE A 294 -0.22 3.74 -12.71
C PHE A 294 -0.47 5.22 -12.40
N ASN A 295 -0.91 5.95 -13.42
CA ASN A 295 -1.33 7.34 -13.26
C ASN A 295 -2.86 7.38 -13.12
N PRO A 296 -3.40 7.79 -11.96
CA PRO A 296 -4.85 7.82 -11.72
C PRO A 296 -5.59 8.82 -12.61
N ALA A 297 -4.90 9.80 -13.23
CA ALA A 297 -5.50 10.72 -14.20
C ALA A 297 -5.75 10.08 -15.57
N ARG A 298 -5.17 8.89 -15.84
CA ARG A 298 -5.31 8.16 -17.10
C ARG A 298 -6.25 6.97 -16.91
N ARG A 299 -7.43 7.03 -17.54
CA ARG A 299 -8.52 6.05 -17.37
C ARG A 299 -8.09 4.59 -17.50
N ASP A 300 -7.26 4.28 -18.49
CA ASP A 300 -6.83 2.89 -18.77
C ASP A 300 -5.59 2.47 -17.98
N SER A 301 -4.92 3.39 -17.29
CA SER A 301 -3.63 3.10 -16.67
C SER A 301 -3.75 2.11 -15.52
N LEU A 302 -4.86 2.15 -14.76
CA LEU A 302 -5.13 1.16 -13.72
C LEU A 302 -5.36 -0.23 -14.32
N HIS A 303 -6.15 -0.31 -15.39
CA HIS A 303 -6.41 -1.59 -16.07
C HIS A 303 -5.11 -2.17 -16.66
N GLN A 304 -4.26 -1.34 -17.25
CA GLN A 304 -2.94 -1.75 -17.73
C GLN A 304 -2.03 -2.24 -16.60
N ALA A 305 -2.07 -1.61 -15.43
CA ALA A 305 -1.32 -2.07 -14.26
C ALA A 305 -1.82 -3.43 -13.74
N VAL A 306 -3.15 -3.62 -13.67
CA VAL A 306 -3.76 -4.92 -13.31
C VAL A 306 -3.33 -6.02 -14.28
N ARG A 307 -3.44 -5.78 -15.59
CA ARG A 307 -2.99 -6.75 -16.62
C ARG A 307 -1.50 -7.02 -16.55
N TRP A 308 -0.68 -6.00 -16.29
CA TRP A 308 0.76 -6.18 -16.12
C TRP A 308 1.08 -7.05 -14.90
N LEU A 309 0.35 -6.87 -13.79
CA LEU A 309 0.50 -7.67 -12.58
C LEU A 309 0.15 -9.14 -12.84
N GLU A 310 -1.06 -9.41 -13.36
CA GLU A 310 -1.58 -10.76 -13.54
C GLU A 310 -0.95 -11.47 -14.73
N GLU A 311 -1.23 -11.00 -15.95
CA GLU A 311 -0.87 -11.70 -17.20
C GLU A 311 0.65 -11.71 -17.43
N PHE A 312 1.31 -10.57 -17.23
CA PHE A 312 2.73 -10.46 -17.55
C PHE A 312 3.62 -10.95 -16.40
N TYR A 313 3.48 -10.37 -15.22
CA TYR A 313 4.43 -10.62 -14.11
C TYR A 313 4.15 -11.96 -13.43
N VAL A 314 2.94 -12.14 -12.90
CA VAL A 314 2.61 -13.32 -12.08
C VAL A 314 2.49 -14.57 -12.94
N GLU A 315 1.61 -14.60 -13.94
CA GLU A 315 1.40 -15.78 -14.79
C GLU A 315 2.58 -15.96 -15.76
N GLY A 316 2.93 -14.89 -16.49
CA GLY A 316 3.89 -14.97 -17.58
C GLY A 316 5.36 -15.10 -17.19
N GLN A 317 5.81 -14.54 -16.05
CA GLN A 317 7.21 -14.64 -15.62
C GLN A 317 7.45 -15.67 -14.51
N TYR A 318 6.47 -15.91 -13.64
CA TYR A 318 6.67 -16.72 -12.44
C TYR A 318 5.66 -17.88 -12.32
N GLU A 319 4.89 -18.17 -13.38
CA GLU A 319 3.94 -19.29 -13.46
C GLU A 319 3.00 -19.32 -12.24
N GLY A 320 2.62 -18.14 -11.76
CA GLY A 320 2.01 -17.94 -10.45
C GLY A 320 0.50 -17.68 -10.50
N VAL A 321 -0.06 -17.48 -9.31
CA VAL A 321 -1.46 -17.11 -9.09
C VAL A 321 -1.52 -15.97 -8.07
N VAL A 322 -2.30 -14.94 -8.36
CA VAL A 322 -2.51 -13.81 -7.45
C VAL A 322 -3.25 -14.26 -6.19
N VAL A 323 -2.80 -13.78 -5.04
CA VAL A 323 -3.26 -14.20 -3.71
C VAL A 323 -3.99 -13.09 -2.96
N THR A 324 -3.62 -11.83 -3.16
CA THR A 324 -4.26 -10.65 -2.53
C THR A 324 -4.74 -9.63 -3.55
N ASP A 325 -5.69 -8.78 -3.15
CA ASP A 325 -6.14 -7.59 -3.90
C ASP A 325 -5.67 -6.29 -3.20
N PHE A 326 -5.79 -5.16 -3.88
CA PHE A 326 -5.46 -3.83 -3.36
C PHE A 326 -6.66 -2.86 -3.38
N ASP A 327 -7.81 -3.27 -3.89
CA ASP A 327 -8.98 -2.41 -4.09
C ASP A 327 -10.22 -2.98 -3.38
N GLU A 328 -10.57 -2.40 -2.23
CA GLU A 328 -11.73 -2.81 -1.42
C GLU A 328 -13.05 -2.38 -2.08
N ILE A 329 -13.03 -1.32 -2.89
CA ILE A 329 -14.24 -0.78 -3.54
C ILE A 329 -14.61 -1.62 -4.76
N GLN A 330 -13.61 -1.96 -5.57
CA GLN A 330 -13.80 -2.72 -6.81
C GLN A 330 -12.69 -3.77 -6.94
N PRO A 331 -12.94 -5.01 -6.48
CA PRO A 331 -11.98 -6.10 -6.63
C PRO A 331 -11.48 -6.21 -8.07
N ARG A 332 -10.16 -6.30 -8.21
CA ARG A 332 -9.47 -6.36 -9.51
C ARG A 332 -9.18 -7.77 -9.93
N PHE A 333 -9.09 -8.69 -8.98
CA PHE A 333 -8.75 -10.08 -9.23
C PHE A 333 -9.85 -10.98 -8.65
N PRO A 334 -10.80 -11.47 -9.47
CA PRO A 334 -12.03 -12.11 -8.98
C PRO A 334 -11.79 -13.44 -8.22
N ASN A 335 -10.63 -14.06 -8.40
CA ASN A 335 -10.34 -15.40 -7.87
C ASN A 335 -9.37 -15.42 -6.68
N VAL A 336 -8.90 -14.26 -6.20
CA VAL A 336 -7.90 -14.20 -5.13
C VAL A 336 -8.36 -14.83 -3.84
N LEU A 337 -7.41 -15.33 -3.07
CA LEU A 337 -7.68 -15.99 -1.80
C LEU A 337 -8.05 -15.00 -0.69
N PHE A 338 -7.30 -13.89 -0.63
CA PHE A 338 -7.46 -12.82 0.34
C PHE A 338 -7.88 -11.55 -0.40
N GLY A 339 -9.13 -11.51 -0.86
CA GLY A 339 -9.69 -10.29 -1.42
C GLY A 339 -9.70 -9.20 -0.35
N LEU A 340 -9.30 -7.98 -0.71
CA LEU A 340 -9.28 -6.88 0.26
C LEU A 340 -10.65 -6.66 0.95
N PRO A 341 -11.82 -6.75 0.26
CA PRO A 341 -13.10 -6.68 0.96
C PRO A 341 -13.30 -7.76 2.03
N ASP A 342 -12.99 -9.02 1.70
CA ASP A 342 -13.19 -10.17 2.60
C ASP A 342 -12.22 -10.08 3.79
N LEU A 343 -10.98 -9.65 3.52
CA LEU A 343 -9.96 -9.40 4.55
C LEU A 343 -10.43 -8.33 5.55
N MET A 344 -10.93 -7.20 5.04
CA MET A 344 -11.38 -6.07 5.87
C MET A 344 -12.68 -6.38 6.61
N ALA A 345 -13.49 -7.30 6.12
CA ALA A 345 -14.70 -7.80 6.79
C ALA A 345 -14.41 -8.92 7.81
N GLY A 346 -13.21 -9.51 7.79
CA GLY A 346 -12.90 -10.72 8.56
C GLY A 346 -13.61 -11.98 8.05
N GLU A 347 -14.09 -11.96 6.79
CA GLU A 347 -14.92 -13.01 6.19
C GLU A 347 -14.10 -13.95 5.27
N LEU A 348 -12.90 -14.35 5.72
CA LEU A 348 -12.03 -15.23 4.93
C LEU A 348 -12.57 -16.66 4.85
N ASN A 349 -12.71 -17.20 3.62
CA ASN A 349 -13.21 -18.55 3.40
C ASN A 349 -12.18 -19.62 3.81
N GLN A 350 -12.36 -20.21 4.99
CA GLN A 350 -11.43 -21.21 5.53
C GLN A 350 -11.24 -22.43 4.62
N ASN A 351 -12.29 -22.90 3.93
CA ASN A 351 -12.17 -24.05 3.03
C ASN A 351 -11.32 -23.72 1.82
N LYS A 352 -11.47 -22.49 1.28
CA LYS A 352 -10.64 -21.98 0.18
C LYS A 352 -9.18 -21.87 0.62
N ILE A 353 -8.93 -21.38 1.83
CA ILE A 353 -7.58 -21.28 2.41
C ILE A 353 -6.96 -22.67 2.61
N LYS A 354 -7.68 -23.60 3.25
CA LYS A 354 -7.19 -24.98 3.45
C LYS A 354 -6.86 -25.67 2.12
N SER A 355 -7.77 -25.58 1.16
CA SER A 355 -7.58 -26.15 -0.18
C SER A 355 -6.35 -25.56 -0.87
N PHE A 356 -6.14 -24.24 -0.72
CA PHE A 356 -4.97 -23.55 -1.26
C PHE A 356 -3.67 -24.01 -0.59
N LEU A 357 -3.62 -24.02 0.75
CA LEU A 357 -2.44 -24.46 1.49
C LEU A 357 -2.06 -25.91 1.13
N GLN A 358 -3.05 -26.80 1.06
CA GLN A 358 -2.86 -28.19 0.64
C GLN A 358 -2.33 -28.31 -0.80
N LYS A 359 -2.89 -27.54 -1.74
CA LYS A 359 -2.47 -27.53 -3.15
C LYS A 359 -0.98 -27.19 -3.32
N TYR A 360 -0.47 -26.27 -2.51
CA TYR A 360 0.92 -25.79 -2.60
C TYR A 360 1.85 -26.42 -1.55
N GLY A 361 1.44 -27.54 -0.92
CA GLY A 361 2.28 -28.27 0.05
C GLY A 361 2.63 -27.45 1.30
N MET A 362 1.90 -26.37 1.58
CA MET A 362 2.08 -25.57 2.78
C MET A 362 1.43 -26.31 3.95
N LYS A 363 2.19 -26.54 5.03
CA LYS A 363 1.69 -27.27 6.21
C LYS A 363 0.41 -26.60 6.74
N GLU A 364 -0.60 -27.37 7.13
CA GLU A 364 -1.85 -26.83 7.72
C GLU A 364 -1.60 -25.96 8.97
N ASN A 365 -0.49 -26.21 9.67
CA ASN A 365 -0.02 -25.42 10.81
C ASN A 365 0.50 -24.03 10.42
N ALA A 366 0.71 -23.72 9.13
CA ALA A 366 0.98 -22.36 8.65
C ALA A 366 -0.27 -21.46 8.78
N GLY A 367 -1.45 -22.07 8.96
CA GLY A 367 -2.68 -21.43 9.40
C GLY A 367 -2.90 -21.58 10.92
N GLN A 368 -1.85 -21.45 11.76
CA GLN A 368 -2.06 -21.17 13.18
C GLN A 368 -3.10 -20.06 13.30
N PRO A 369 -4.05 -20.17 14.24
CA PRO A 369 -5.37 -19.56 14.13
C PRO A 369 -5.20 -18.09 13.77
N PHE A 370 -5.67 -17.72 12.58
CA PHE A 370 -6.04 -16.34 12.33
C PHE A 370 -7.03 -16.01 13.45
N TYR A 371 -6.59 -15.27 14.46
CA TYR A 371 -7.46 -14.81 15.51
C TYR A 371 -8.46 -13.88 14.83
N MET A 372 -9.65 -14.38 14.53
CA MET A 372 -10.79 -13.51 14.23
C MET A 372 -11.13 -12.80 15.53
N ILE A 373 -10.70 -11.55 15.62
CA ILE A 373 -11.04 -10.68 16.75
C ILE A 373 -12.43 -10.13 16.45
N TYR A 374 -13.45 -10.93 16.76
CA TYR A 374 -14.79 -10.39 16.91
C TYR A 374 -14.80 -9.51 18.16
N LYS A 375 -15.05 -8.21 17.99
CA LYS A 375 -15.33 -7.30 19.12
C LYS A 375 -16.65 -7.62 19.81
N GLU A 376 -17.59 -8.25 19.10
CA GLU A 376 -18.87 -8.70 19.62
C GLU A 376 -19.30 -9.97 18.87
N ILE A 377 -19.57 -11.05 19.63
CA ILE A 377 -20.33 -12.19 19.13
C ILE A 377 -21.76 -11.96 19.61
N ASN A 378 -22.62 -11.48 18.71
CA ASN A 378 -24.05 -11.38 19.00
C ASN A 378 -24.70 -12.75 18.73
N THR A 379 -24.81 -13.57 19.77
CA THR A 379 -25.39 -14.92 19.65
C THR A 379 -26.92 -14.93 19.60
N GLN A 380 -27.59 -13.78 19.66
CA GLN A 380 -29.06 -13.63 19.77
C GLN A 380 -29.73 -14.50 20.85
N GLY A 381 -28.94 -14.95 21.84
CA GLY A 381 -29.32 -15.91 22.89
C GLY A 381 -28.08 -16.69 23.35
N GLY A 382 -27.99 -17.06 24.63
CA GLY A 382 -26.78 -17.51 25.35
C GLY A 382 -25.66 -18.17 24.52
N ALA A 383 -24.44 -17.68 24.67
CA ALA A 383 -23.25 -18.25 24.03
C ALA A 383 -22.72 -19.43 24.87
N TYR A 384 -22.73 -20.64 24.32
CA TYR A 384 -22.02 -21.78 24.89
C TYR A 384 -20.68 -21.94 24.17
N ILE A 385 -19.58 -21.80 24.90
CA ILE A 385 -18.23 -22.14 24.42
C ILE A 385 -17.87 -23.48 25.03
N GLU A 386 -17.89 -24.53 24.22
CA GLU A 386 -17.44 -25.87 24.62
C GLU A 386 -15.99 -26.10 24.15
N GLY A 387 -15.12 -26.57 25.05
CA GLY A 387 -13.72 -26.89 24.76
C GLY A 387 -12.70 -26.12 25.60
N ASN A 388 -11.41 -26.39 25.36
CA ASN A 388 -10.31 -25.72 26.04
C ASN A 388 -10.08 -24.33 25.43
N VAL A 389 -10.38 -23.27 26.18
CA VAL A 389 -10.03 -21.89 25.81
C VAL A 389 -8.63 -21.59 26.33
N ASN A 390 -7.67 -21.41 25.42
CA ASN A 390 -6.35 -20.91 25.76
C ASN A 390 -6.29 -19.41 25.45
N THR A 391 -6.26 -18.58 26.49
CA THR A 391 -6.23 -17.11 26.34
C THR A 391 -4.82 -16.56 26.13
N GLY A 392 -3.79 -17.41 26.11
CA GLY A 392 -2.40 -16.97 25.94
C GLY A 392 -1.90 -16.03 27.04
N GLY A 393 -2.58 -15.96 28.18
CA GLY A 393 -2.26 -15.06 29.30
C GLY A 393 -3.16 -13.83 29.44
N GLY A 394 -4.19 -13.68 28.59
CA GLY A 394 -5.23 -12.65 28.74
C GLY A 394 -6.41 -13.10 29.60
N ASP A 395 -7.20 -12.14 30.09
CA ASP A 395 -8.46 -12.41 30.79
C ASP A 395 -9.60 -12.69 29.81
N PHE A 396 -10.38 -13.74 30.08
CA PHE A 396 -11.67 -13.97 29.42
C PHE A 396 -12.79 -13.37 30.29
N ILE A 397 -13.46 -12.34 29.80
CA ILE A 397 -14.57 -11.70 30.52
C ILE A 397 -15.87 -11.91 29.74
N GLY A 398 -16.73 -12.80 30.23
CA GLY A 398 -18.12 -12.86 29.81
C GLY A 398 -18.94 -11.80 30.56
N ARG A 399 -19.62 -10.91 29.84
CA ARG A 399 -20.61 -9.99 30.43
C ARG A 399 -21.96 -10.22 29.77
N ASP A 400 -22.93 -10.66 30.55
CA ASP A 400 -24.32 -10.60 30.11
C ASP A 400 -24.77 -9.15 30.06
N LYS A 401 -25.31 -8.74 28.91
CA LYS A 401 -26.05 -7.49 28.78
C LYS A 401 -27.52 -7.84 28.64
N VAL A 402 -28.26 -7.72 29.73
CA VAL A 402 -29.72 -7.80 29.68
C VAL A 402 -30.20 -6.58 28.90
N ILE A 403 -30.72 -6.81 27.69
CA ILE A 403 -31.43 -5.78 26.93
C ILE A 403 -32.87 -5.79 27.49
N PRO A 404 -33.31 -4.76 28.21
CA PRO A 404 -34.69 -4.67 28.64
C PRO A 404 -35.58 -4.66 27.39
N GLY A 405 -36.51 -5.63 27.33
CA GLY A 405 -37.46 -5.75 26.23
C GLY A 405 -38.23 -4.45 26.06
N GLY A 406 -38.36 -3.99 24.82
CA GLY A 406 -39.19 -2.85 24.48
C GLY A 406 -40.62 -3.11 24.96
N GLU A 407 -41.19 -2.11 25.63
CA GLU A 407 -42.62 -2.05 25.91
C GLU A 407 -43.37 -2.09 24.57
N GLU A 408 -44.27 -3.07 24.43
CA GLU A 408 -45.25 -3.14 23.33
C GLU A 408 -46.22 -1.96 23.36
#